data_AF-A0A8C9TEU1-F1
#
_entry.id   AF-A0A8C9TEU1-F1
#
_cell.length_a   1.000
_cell.length_b   1.000
_cell.length_c   1.000
_cell.angle_alpha   90.00
_cell.angle_beta   90.00
_cell.angle_gamma   90.00
#
_symmetry.space_group_name_H-M   'P 1'
#
loop_
_entity.id
_entity.type
_entity.pdbx_description
1 polymer ?
#
loop_
_entity_poly.entity_id
_entity_poly.type
_entity_poly.pdbx_seq_one_letter_code
_entity_poly.pdbx_strand_id
1 'polypeptide(L)'
;MRYVSSAPTGGSTTTKSPLASGKWVRLEKTTYVDAAGTTRIWETAKRTTRRSTTTADGVGIIAVLKRTLHKDCMVLVKQFRPPLGCHTLEFPAGMALARGVLCI
;
A
#
# COMPACT_ATOMS: atom_id res chain seq x y z
N MET A 1 0.62 18.05 -1.27
CA MET A 1 0.81 17.46 -2.62
C MET A 1 -0.12 16.27 -2.75
N ARG A 2 -1.28 16.45 -3.41
CA ARG A 2 -2.28 15.40 -3.60
C ARG A 2 -1.91 14.65 -4.88
N TYR A 3 -1.52 13.38 -4.80
CA TYR A 3 -1.50 12.52 -5.98
C TYR A 3 -2.95 12.16 -6.28
N VAL A 4 -3.61 12.98 -7.10
CA VAL A 4 -4.86 12.57 -7.74
C VAL A 4 -4.42 11.61 -8.85
N SER A 5 -4.56 10.30 -8.64
CA SER A 5 -4.45 9.37 -9.76
C SER A 5 -5.64 9.65 -10.67
N SER A 6 -5.41 10.36 -11.77
CA SER A 6 -6.38 10.41 -12.86
C SER A 6 -6.57 8.99 -13.34
N ALA A 7 -7.75 8.42 -13.09
CA ALA A 7 -8.17 7.19 -13.74
C ALA A 7 -8.18 7.45 -15.26
N PRO A 8 -7.70 6.51 -16.10
CA PRO A 8 -7.80 6.68 -17.53
C PRO A 8 -9.28 6.75 -17.92
N THR A 9 -9.66 7.85 -18.54
CA THR A 9 -10.95 8.02 -19.24
C THR A 9 -10.94 7.12 -20.47
N GLY A 10 -11.29 5.86 -20.27
CA GLY A 10 -11.40 4.83 -21.29
C GLY A 10 -11.59 3.50 -20.59
N GLY A 11 -12.79 2.92 -20.69
CA GLY A 11 -13.15 1.69 -20.00
C GLY A 11 -12.28 0.52 -20.43
N SER A 12 -11.17 0.30 -19.72
CA SER A 12 -10.36 -0.90 -19.87
C SER A 12 -11.06 -2.04 -19.15
N THR A 13 -11.66 -2.95 -19.92
CA THR A 13 -12.22 -4.20 -19.40
C THR A 13 -11.11 -4.95 -18.68
N THR A 14 -11.14 -4.92 -17.35
CA THR A 14 -10.09 -5.46 -16.50
C THR A 14 -10.59 -6.75 -15.85
N THR A 15 -10.18 -7.89 -16.39
CA THR A 15 -10.53 -9.20 -15.82
C THR A 15 -9.46 -9.60 -14.80
N LYS A 16 -9.90 -10.10 -13.63
CA LYS A 16 -9.00 -10.53 -12.55
C LYS A 16 -9.26 -12.00 -12.25
N SER A 17 -8.23 -12.83 -12.36
CA SER A 17 -8.29 -14.24 -11.94
C SER A 17 -7.31 -14.51 -10.78
N PRO A 18 -7.72 -15.25 -9.74
CA PRO A 18 -6.83 -15.60 -8.63
C PRO A 18 -5.80 -16.64 -9.09
N LEU A 19 -4.53 -16.44 -8.70
CA LEU A 19 -3.45 -17.41 -8.90
C LEU A 19 -3.14 -18.17 -7.61
N ALA A 20 -3.00 -17.45 -6.50
CA ALA A 20 -2.74 -18.03 -5.18
C ALA A 20 -3.30 -17.12 -4.09
N SER A 21 -3.73 -17.68 -2.96
CA SER A 21 -4.23 -16.89 -1.82
C SER A 21 -3.71 -17.45 -0.51
N GLY A 22 -2.97 -16.63 0.22
CA GLY A 22 -2.59 -16.90 1.61
C GLY A 22 -3.45 -16.12 2.59
N LYS A 23 -3.13 -16.23 3.89
CA LYS A 23 -3.85 -15.52 4.95
C LYS A 23 -3.74 -13.99 4.86
N TRP A 24 -2.58 -13.48 4.46
CA TRP A 24 -2.25 -12.05 4.50
C TRP A 24 -2.11 -11.39 3.13
N VAL A 25 -1.75 -12.18 2.10
CA VAL A 25 -1.49 -11.73 0.73
C VAL A 25 -2.10 -12.73 -0.25
N ARG A 26 -2.66 -12.22 -1.35
CA ARG A 26 -3.10 -12.99 -2.51
C ARG A 26 -2.44 -12.48 -3.78
N LEU A 27 -2.27 -13.37 -4.75
CA LEU A 27 -1.74 -13.10 -6.07
C LEU A 27 -2.86 -13.27 -7.10
N GLU A 28 -3.00 -12.28 -7.98
CA GLU A 28 -4.01 -12.24 -9.03
C GLU A 28 -3.36 -11.96 -10.38
N LYS A 29 -3.88 -12.59 -11.43
CA LYS A 29 -3.59 -12.25 -12.82
C LYS A 29 -4.63 -11.23 -13.28
N THR A 30 -4.16 -10.06 -13.69
CA THR A 30 -4.98 -8.96 -14.19
C THR A 30 -4.78 -8.86 -15.70
N THR A 31 -5.83 -9.11 -16.46
CA THR A 31 -5.85 -8.90 -17.91
C THR A 31 -6.47 -7.54 -18.18
N TYR A 32 -5.78 -6.68 -18.93
CA TYR A 32 -6.25 -5.34 -19.28
C TYR A 32 -5.97 -5.05 -20.75
N VAL A 33 -6.75 -4.13 -21.33
CA VAL A 33 -6.52 -3.60 -22.67
C VAL A 33 -5.76 -2.29 -22.52
N ASP A 34 -4.60 -2.17 -23.17
CA ASP A 34 -3.81 -0.94 -23.17
C ASP A 34 -4.44 0.15 -24.07
N ALA A 35 -3.87 1.34 -24.05
CA ALA A 35 -4.35 2.46 -24.88
C ALA A 35 -4.23 2.19 -26.39
N ALA A 36 -3.41 1.21 -26.81
CA ALA A 36 -3.26 0.78 -28.20
C ALA A 36 -4.22 -0.36 -28.58
N GLY A 37 -5.14 -0.76 -27.69
CA GLY A 37 -6.09 -1.84 -27.93
C GLY A 37 -5.50 -3.25 -27.77
N THR A 38 -4.26 -3.37 -27.31
CA THR A 38 -3.60 -4.67 -27.12
C THR A 38 -3.95 -5.25 -25.75
N THR A 39 -4.35 -6.52 -25.74
CA THR A 39 -4.60 -7.25 -24.49
C THR A 39 -3.29 -7.64 -23.84
N ARG A 40 -3.10 -7.22 -22.59
CA ARG A 40 -1.92 -7.51 -21.78
C ARG A 40 -2.30 -8.19 -20.47
N ILE A 41 -1.32 -8.89 -19.92
CA ILE A 41 -1.42 -9.61 -18.66
C ILE A 41 -0.45 -8.98 -17.67
N TRP A 42 -0.90 -8.81 -16.42
CA TRP A 42 -0.08 -8.36 -15.31
C TRP A 42 -0.31 -9.21 -14.06
N GLU A 43 0.75 -9.54 -13.32
CA GLU A 43 0.63 -10.22 -12.04
C GLU A 43 0.59 -9.20 -10.90
N THR A 44 -0.42 -9.30 -10.05
CA THR A 44 -0.72 -8.30 -9.01
C THR A 44 -0.82 -8.96 -7.65
N ALA A 45 -0.04 -8.48 -6.69
CA ALA A 45 -0.18 -8.86 -5.29
C ALA A 45 -1.15 -7.92 -4.57
N LYS A 46 -2.01 -8.46 -3.71
CA LYS A 46 -2.97 -7.71 -2.89
C LYS A 46 -3.01 -8.22 -1.46
N ARG A 47 -3.26 -7.34 -0.49
CA ARG A 47 -3.58 -7.75 0.87
C ARG A 47 -5.00 -8.33 0.94
N THR A 48 -5.14 -9.45 1.63
CA THR A 48 -6.45 -10.07 1.92
C THR A 48 -7.17 -9.38 3.09
N THR A 49 -6.43 -8.60 3.87
CA THR A 49 -6.94 -7.91 5.07
C THR A 49 -7.57 -6.54 4.78
N ARG A 50 -7.58 -6.09 3.52
CA ARG A 50 -8.20 -4.81 3.14
C ARG A 50 -9.69 -4.87 3.42
N ARG A 51 -10.21 -3.92 4.20
CA ARG A 51 -11.64 -3.79 4.45
C ARG A 51 -12.29 -2.92 3.38
N SER A 52 -13.50 -3.25 2.96
CA SER A 52 -14.27 -2.45 1.99
C SER A 52 -14.63 -1.07 2.54
N THR A 53 -14.69 -0.94 3.87
CA THR A 53 -15.04 0.31 4.57
C THR A 53 -13.87 1.29 4.72
N THR A 54 -12.65 0.90 4.33
CA THR A 54 -11.44 1.74 4.46
C THR A 54 -10.98 2.23 3.09
N THR A 55 -10.61 3.51 2.99
CA THR A 55 -10.14 4.12 1.74
C THR A 55 -8.75 3.63 1.33
N ALA A 56 -7.89 3.30 2.29
CA ALA A 56 -6.53 2.83 2.09
C ALA A 56 -6.23 1.57 2.93
N ASP A 57 -5.18 0.83 2.55
CA ASP A 57 -4.73 -0.39 3.25
C ASP A 57 -4.00 -0.08 4.58
N GLY A 58 -3.40 1.09 4.68
CA GLY A 58 -2.60 1.51 5.81
C GLY A 58 -2.22 2.98 5.73
N VAL A 59 -1.51 3.45 6.75
CA VAL A 59 -1.02 4.81 6.88
C VAL A 59 0.47 4.79 7.21
N GLY A 60 1.19 5.77 6.69
CA GLY A 60 2.56 6.11 7.12
C GLY A 60 2.55 7.49 7.76
N ILE A 61 3.28 7.64 8.87
CA ILE A 61 3.29 8.85 9.69
C ILE A 61 4.63 9.55 9.50
N ILE A 62 4.57 10.80 9.03
CA ILE A 62 5.74 11.69 9.02
C ILE A 62 5.70 12.49 10.32
N ALA A 63 6.28 11.91 11.37
CA ALA A 63 6.32 12.52 12.70
C ALA A 63 7.51 13.49 12.80
N VAL A 64 7.22 14.79 12.84
CA VAL A 64 8.21 15.85 13.03
C VAL A 64 8.18 16.32 14.48
N LEU A 65 9.23 16.02 15.23
CA LEU A 65 9.41 16.47 16.60
C LEU A 65 10.02 17.87 16.59
N LYS A 66 9.21 18.86 16.98
CA LYS A 66 9.62 20.27 17.11
C LYS A 66 10.09 20.56 18.53
N ARG A 67 11.23 21.22 18.67
CA ARG A 67 11.77 21.64 19.98
C ARG A 67 12.25 23.09 19.90
N THR A 68 11.98 23.89 20.92
CA THR A 68 12.20 25.36 20.90
C THR A 68 13.65 25.78 20.61
N LEU A 69 14.63 25.02 21.08
CA LEU A 69 16.06 25.35 20.95
C LEU A 69 16.83 24.35 20.08
N HIS A 70 16.15 23.51 19.31
CA HIS A 70 16.82 22.50 18.49
C HIS A 70 16.18 22.38 17.11
N LYS A 71 16.93 21.80 16.18
CA LYS A 71 16.41 21.46 14.85
C LYS A 71 15.30 20.43 14.96
N ASP A 72 14.30 20.58 14.09
CA ASP A 72 13.24 19.61 13.92
C ASP A 72 13.83 18.24 13.60
N CYS A 73 13.35 17.22 14.30
CA CYS A 73 13.81 15.84 14.13
C CYS A 73 12.70 14.97 13.55
N MET A 74 13.03 14.08 12.63
CA MET A 74 12.10 13.07 12.14
C MET A 74 12.14 11.85 13.04
N VAL A 75 10.98 11.44 13.53
CA VAL A 75 10.85 10.21 14.32
C VAL A 75 10.71 9.03 13.38
N LEU A 76 11.61 8.05 13.53
CA LEU A 76 11.67 6.82 12.75
C LEU A 76 11.62 5.61 13.69
N VAL A 77 11.25 4.45 13.15
CA VAL A 77 11.22 3.17 13.87
C VAL A 77 12.23 2.20 13.26
N LYS A 78 12.92 1.44 14.12
CA LYS A 78 13.74 0.30 13.71
C LYS A 78 12.99 -0.98 14.01
N GLN A 79 12.70 -1.78 12.98
CA GLN A 79 11.99 -3.05 13.13
C GLN A 79 12.58 -4.13 12.23
N PHE A 80 12.49 -5.39 12.65
CA PHE A 80 12.87 -6.51 11.78
C PHE A 80 11.76 -6.79 10.76
N ARG A 81 12.10 -6.87 9.47
CA ARG A 81 11.17 -7.20 8.40
C ARG A 81 11.44 -8.63 7.89
N PRO A 82 10.60 -9.62 8.27
CA PRO A 82 10.75 -11.00 7.77
C PRO A 82 10.86 -11.11 6.24
N PRO A 83 10.12 -10.34 5.41
CA PRO A 83 10.28 -10.39 3.96
C PRO A 83 11.65 -9.94 3.42
N LEU A 84 12.40 -9.16 4.21
CA LEU A 84 13.73 -8.66 3.86
C LEU A 84 14.85 -9.39 4.62
N GLY A 85 14.51 -10.14 5.67
CA GLY A 85 15.48 -10.84 6.51
C GLY A 85 16.41 -9.93 7.32
N CYS A 86 16.08 -8.65 7.50
CA CYS A 86 16.94 -7.68 8.19
C CYS A 86 16.15 -6.63 8.97
N HIS A 87 16.87 -5.83 9.76
CA HIS A 87 16.30 -4.65 10.40
C HIS A 87 16.27 -3.46 9.44
N THR A 88 15.13 -2.82 9.33
CA THR A 88 14.91 -1.61 8.54
C THR A 88 14.69 -0.40 9.43
N LEU A 89 15.03 0.78 8.92
CA LEU A 89 14.67 2.07 9.49
C LEU A 89 13.55 2.68 8.63
N GLU A 90 12.38 2.88 9.21
CA GLU A 90 11.17 3.25 8.47
C GLU A 90 10.39 4.36 9.18
N PHE A 91 9.47 5.01 8.46
CA PHE A 91 8.47 5.83 9.11
C PHE A 91 7.53 4.97 9.95
N PRO A 92 7.07 5.45 11.12
CA PRO A 92 5.99 4.79 11.85
C PRO A 92 4.80 4.57 10.92
N ALA A 93 4.32 3.34 10.84
CA ALA A 93 3.27 2.96 9.91
C ALA A 93 2.36 1.89 10.52
N GLY A 94 1.13 1.84 10.04
CA GLY A 94 0.12 0.94 10.57
C GLY A 94 -0.96 0.59 9.56
N MET A 95 -1.70 -0.49 9.81
CA MET A 95 -2.86 -0.83 9.01
C MET A 95 -4.07 0.00 9.40
N ALA A 96 -4.85 0.41 8.41
CA ALA A 96 -6.07 1.17 8.64
C ALA A 96 -7.17 0.25 9.17
N LEU A 97 -7.70 0.54 10.36
CA LEU A 97 -8.88 -0.11 10.91
C LEU A 97 -10.06 0.86 10.87
N ALA A 98 -11.28 0.32 10.88
CA ALA A 98 -12.52 1.11 10.83
C ALA A 98 -12.66 2.14 11.98
N ARG A 99 -11.84 2.04 13.05
CA ARG A 99 -11.88 2.93 14.22
C ARG A 99 -10.50 3.43 14.68
N GLY A 100 -9.47 3.37 13.83
CA GLY A 100 -8.14 3.87 14.20
C GLY A 100 -6.99 3.20 13.45
N VAL A 101 -5.76 3.53 13.84
CA VAL A 101 -4.51 2.99 13.28
C VAL A 101 -3.97 1.94 14.25
N LEU A 102 -3.72 0.72 13.79
CA LEU A 102 -2.90 -0.24 14.54
C LEU A 102 -1.45 -0.07 14.11
N CYS A 103 -0.62 0.49 14.98
CA CYS A 103 0.83 0.42 14.84
C CYS A 103 1.28 -1.01 15.20
N ILE A 104 2.08 -1.59 14.30
CA ILE A 104 2.81 -2.84 14.51
C ILE A 104 4.15 -2.55 15.19
#